data_AF-A0AA36DEN2-F1
#
_entry.id   AF-A0AA36DEN2-F1
#
_cell.length_a   1.000
_cell.length_b   1.000
_cell.length_c   1.000
_cell.angle_alpha   90.00
_cell.angle_beta   90.00
_cell.angle_gamma   90.00
#
_symmetry.space_group_name_H-M   'P 1'
#
loop_
_entity.id
_entity.type
_entity.pdbx_description
1 polymer ?
#
loop_
_entity_poly.entity_id
_entity_poly.type
_entity_poly.pdbx_seq_one_letter_code
_entity_poly.pdbx_strand_id
1 'polypeptide(L)'
;MELCKVNSCHNGGVCVSMAPDGNATCICPNGFDGDFCEEVYSRPVGHIGGLLIVVLFVLVAVLAVMLYRERLVKELHVSGGS
;
A
#
# COMPACT_ATOMS: atom_id res chain seq x y z
N MET A 1 -30.25 -9.72 26.82
CA MET A 1 -29.65 -9.18 25.59
C MET A 1 -28.67 -8.09 26.01
N GLU A 2 -27.43 -8.46 26.33
CA GLU A 2 -26.41 -7.56 26.90
C GLU A 2 -25.14 -7.49 26.02
N LEU A 3 -25.16 -8.05 24.80
CA LEU A 3 -23.92 -8.25 24.03
C LEU A 3 -23.23 -6.93 23.62
N CYS A 4 -23.96 -5.84 23.42
CA CYS A 4 -23.39 -4.53 23.13
C CYS A 4 -23.54 -3.52 24.28
N LYS A 5 -23.78 -3.98 25.52
CA LYS A 5 -23.90 -3.06 26.67
C LYS A 5 -22.57 -2.39 27.03
N VAL A 6 -21.47 -3.08 26.78
CA VAL A 6 -20.12 -2.53 26.80
C VAL A 6 -19.61 -2.61 25.36
N ASN A 7 -19.23 -1.47 24.77
CA ASN A 7 -18.69 -1.47 23.41
C ASN A 7 -17.27 -2.03 23.44
N SER A 8 -17.11 -3.32 23.15
CA SER A 8 -15.81 -3.99 23.05
C SER A 8 -15.08 -3.70 21.74
N CYS A 9 -15.73 -3.04 20.78
CA CYS A 9 -15.10 -2.68 19.52
C CYS A 9 -14.09 -1.54 19.71
N HIS A 10 -12.88 -1.75 19.21
CA HIS A 10 -11.76 -0.80 19.24
C HIS A 10 -11.79 0.16 18.05
N ASN A 11 -10.91 1.18 18.09
CA ASN A 11 -10.64 2.09 16.97
C ASN A 11 -11.88 2.80 16.39
N GLY A 12 -12.91 3.02 17.21
CA GLY A 12 -14.15 3.66 16.79
C GLY A 12 -15.15 2.73 16.10
N GLY A 13 -14.97 1.40 16.22
CA GLY A 13 -15.94 0.41 15.76
C GLY A 13 -17.27 0.46 16.52
N VAL A 14 -18.34 0.05 15.83
CA VAL A 14 -19.72 0.08 16.35
C VAL A 14 -20.20 -1.34 16.59
N CYS A 15 -20.54 -1.68 17.84
CA CYS A 15 -21.14 -2.97 18.18
C CYS A 15 -22.59 -3.05 17.71
N VAL A 16 -22.92 -4.11 16.97
CA VAL A 16 -24.30 -4.41 16.53
C VAL A 16 -24.70 -5.81 16.98
N SER A 17 -25.85 -5.91 17.66
CA SER A 17 -26.44 -7.20 18.04
C SER A 17 -27.37 -7.72 16.95
N MET A 18 -27.09 -8.90 16.41
CA MET A 18 -27.91 -9.59 15.41
C MET A 18 -28.94 -10.47 16.13
N ALA A 19 -30.22 -10.11 16.03
CA ALA A 19 -31.34 -10.94 16.49
C ALA A 19 -31.81 -11.86 15.35
N PRO A 20 -32.29 -13.10 15.62
CA PRO A 20 -32.67 -13.68 16.91
C PRO A 20 -31.59 -14.59 17.53
N ASP A 21 -30.48 -14.85 16.84
CA ASP A 21 -29.47 -15.85 17.24
C ASP A 21 -28.55 -15.38 18.38
N GLY A 22 -28.70 -14.14 18.83
CA GLY A 22 -28.00 -13.61 19.99
C GLY A 22 -26.51 -13.36 19.75
N ASN A 23 -26.09 -13.23 18.48
CA ASN A 23 -24.71 -12.93 18.14
C ASN A 23 -24.48 -11.41 18.10
N ALA A 24 -23.26 -10.96 18.39
CA ALA A 24 -22.87 -9.56 18.21
C ALA A 24 -21.60 -9.44 17.40
N THR A 25 -21.56 -8.42 16.56
CA THR A 25 -20.48 -8.18 15.61
C THR A 25 -20.06 -6.72 15.69
N CYS A 26 -18.78 -6.44 15.45
CA CYS A 26 -18.27 -5.08 15.32
C CYS A 26 -18.27 -4.61 13.87
N ILE A 27 -18.79 -3.41 13.62
CA ILE A 27 -18.66 -2.72 12.33
C ILE A 27 -17.39 -1.86 12.39
N CYS A 28 -16.38 -2.24 11.62
CA CYS A 28 -15.08 -1.56 11.63
C CYS A 28 -14.98 -0.39 10.65
N PRO A 29 -14.36 0.74 11.04
CA PRO A 29 -14.10 1.86 10.15
C PRO A 29 -13.01 1.53 9.13
N ASN A 30 -12.96 2.30 8.03
CA ASN A 30 -11.97 2.12 6.97
C ASN A 30 -10.53 2.12 7.54
N GLY A 31 -9.78 1.08 7.22
CA GLY A 31 -8.40 0.91 7.69
C GLY A 31 -8.26 0.10 8.97
N PHE A 32 -9.36 -0.43 9.51
CA PHE A 32 -9.35 -1.34 10.64
C PHE A 32 -10.13 -2.63 10.33
N ASP A 33 -9.71 -3.72 10.92
CA ASP A 33 -10.25 -5.07 10.72
C ASP A 33 -10.10 -5.91 12.00
N GLY A 34 -10.56 -7.16 11.98
CA GLY A 34 -10.59 -8.06 13.14
C GLY A 34 -11.95 -8.08 13.83
N ASP A 35 -12.17 -9.09 14.68
CA ASP A 35 -13.46 -9.33 15.35
C ASP A 35 -13.90 -8.15 16.23
N PHE A 36 -12.94 -7.38 16.73
CA PHE A 36 -13.16 -6.18 17.53
C PHE A 36 -12.52 -4.93 16.93
N CYS A 37 -12.21 -4.92 15.64
CA CYS A 37 -11.54 -3.80 14.96
C CYS A 37 -10.16 -3.42 15.55
N GLU A 38 -9.45 -4.40 16.11
CA GLU A 38 -8.14 -4.24 16.73
C GLU A 38 -6.99 -4.21 15.71
N GLU A 39 -7.20 -4.76 14.51
CA GLU A 39 -6.19 -4.83 13.46
C GLU A 39 -6.25 -3.58 12.59
N VAL A 40 -5.09 -3.08 12.15
CA VAL A 40 -5.00 -1.97 11.18
C VAL A 40 -4.84 -2.57 9.79
N TYR A 41 -5.91 -2.55 9.00
CA TYR A 41 -5.82 -2.84 7.57
C TYR A 41 -5.09 -1.69 6.88
N SER A 42 -3.76 -1.74 6.93
CA SER A 42 -2.91 -0.96 6.04
C SER A 42 -3.19 -1.48 4.64
N ARG A 43 -4.15 -0.86 3.92
CA ARG A 43 -4.45 -1.21 2.53
C ARG A 43 -3.11 -1.27 1.79
N PRO A 44 -2.62 -2.46 1.41
CA PRO A 44 -1.42 -2.52 0.61
C PRO A 44 -1.79 -1.79 -0.68
N VAL A 45 -1.09 -0.69 -0.97
CA VAL A 45 -1.23 0.03 -2.24
C VAL A 45 -1.19 -1.04 -3.33
N GLY A 46 -2.32 -1.24 -4.00
CA GLY A 46 -2.55 -2.43 -4.83
C GLY A 46 -1.36 -2.71 -5.73
N HIS A 47 -0.89 -3.96 -5.75
CA HIS A 47 0.33 -4.44 -6.40
C HIS A 47 0.57 -3.93 -7.84
N ILE A 48 -0.47 -3.48 -8.53
CA ILE A 48 -0.42 -2.88 -9.88
C ILE A 48 0.35 -1.54 -9.86
N GLY A 49 0.18 -0.71 -8.82
CA GLY A 49 0.89 0.57 -8.70
C GLY A 49 2.38 0.37 -8.43
N GLY A 50 2.72 -0.56 -7.53
CA GLY A 50 4.12 -0.85 -7.20
C GLY A 50 4.91 -1.42 -8.37
N LEU A 51 4.35 -2.37 -9.11
CA LEU A 51 5.03 -2.97 -10.27
C LEU A 51 5.26 -1.93 -11.38
N LEU A 52 4.26 -1.10 -11.68
CA LEU A 52 4.40 -0.03 -12.67
C LEU A 52 5.46 1.01 -12.24
N ILE A 53 5.48 1.40 -10.96
CA ILE A 53 6.50 2.33 -10.44
C ILE A 53 7.91 1.73 -10.55
N VAL A 54 8.09 0.45 -10.20
CA VAL A 54 9.39 -0.23 -10.30
C VAL A 54 9.83 -0.34 -11.76
N VAL A 55 8.93 -0.73 -12.67
CA VAL A 55 9.23 -0.82 -14.11
C VAL A 55 9.59 0.55 -14.67
N LEU A 56 8.84 1.61 -14.33
CA LEU A 56 9.15 2.98 -14.76
C LEU A 56 10.52 3.43 -14.24
N PHE A 57 10.84 3.16 -12.97
CA PHE A 57 12.13 3.52 -12.40
C PHE A 57 13.30 2.81 -13.08
N VAL A 58 13.15 1.50 -13.34
CA VAL A 58 14.16 0.70 -14.05
C VAL A 58 14.35 1.20 -15.48
N LEU A 59 13.26 1.49 -16.20
CA LEU A 59 13.33 2.04 -17.57
C LEU A 59 14.06 3.38 -17.59
N VAL A 60 13.72 4.31 -16.68
CA VAL A 60 14.40 5.61 -16.58
C VAL A 60 15.87 5.45 -16.25
N ALA A 61 16.23 4.57 -15.31
CA ALA A 61 17.61 4.31 -14.94
C ALA A 61 18.42 3.72 -16.11
N VAL A 62 17.87 2.75 -16.84
CA VAL A 62 18.51 2.17 -18.02
C VAL A 62 18.70 3.24 -19.11
N LEU A 63 17.68 4.04 -19.42
CA LEU A 63 17.80 5.12 -20.38
C LEU A 63 18.85 6.15 -19.94
N ALA A 64 18.87 6.54 -18.67
CA ALA A 64 19.88 7.44 -18.13
C ALA A 64 21.29 6.86 -18.27
N VAL A 65 21.49 5.56 -17.97
CA VAL A 65 22.78 4.88 -18.13
C VAL A 65 23.19 4.80 -19.61
N MET A 66 22.27 4.47 -20.51
CA MET A 66 22.55 4.41 -21.95
C MET A 66 22.89 5.79 -22.50
N LEU A 67 22.12 6.83 -22.16
CA LEU A 67 22.39 8.21 -22.58
C LEU A 67 23.68 8.75 -21.96
N TYR A 68 23.98 8.39 -20.70
CA TYR A 68 25.23 8.75 -20.05
C TYR A 68 26.42 8.07 -20.71
N ARG A 69 26.32 6.76 -21.02
CA ARG A 69 27.35 6.03 -21.77
C ARG A 69 27.55 6.61 -23.16
N GLU A 70 26.48 6.89 -23.89
CA GLU A 70 26.58 7.52 -25.22
C GLU A 70 27.22 8.90 -25.16
N ARG A 71 26.88 9.72 -24.15
CA ARG A 71 27.55 11.01 -23.92
C ARG A 71 29.03 10.81 -23.59
N LEU A 72 29.39 9.91 -22.68
CA LEU A 72 30.79 9.61 -22.37
C LEU A 72 31.60 9.11 -23.57
N VAL A 73 31.02 8.25 -24.40
CA VAL A 73 31.67 7.76 -25.61
C VAL A 73 31.88 8.89 -26.62
N LYS A 74 30.91 9.81 -26.74
CA LYS A 74 31.04 11.02 -27.57
C LYS A 74 32.11 11.97 -27.01
N GLU A 75 32.17 12.20 -25.70
CA GLU A 75 33.21 13.01 -25.05
C GLU A 75 34.61 12.38 -25.18
N LEU A 76 34.73 11.06 -25.09
CA LEU A 76 35.99 10.34 -25.34
C LEU A 76 36.43 10.40 -26.80
N HIS A 77 35.50 10.34 -27.76
CA HIS A 77 35.81 10.55 -29.18
C HIS A 77 36.29 11.98 -29.45
N VAL A 78 35.75 12.97 -28.75
CA VAL A 78 36.21 14.36 -28.80
C VAL A 78 37.58 14.52 -28.12
N SER A 79 37.85 13.79 -27.03
CA SER A 79 39.14 13.83 -26.33
C SER A 79 40.25 13.00 -26.97
N GLY A 80 39.93 12.10 -27.92
CA GLY A 80 40.89 11.24 -28.63
C GLY A 80 41.27 11.72 -30.03
N GLY A 81 40.72 12.84 -30.49
CA GLY A 81 41.05 13.49 -31.76
C GLY A 81 42.00 14.67 -31.56
N SER A 82 43.28 14.40 -31.30
CA SER A 82 44.39 15.34 -31.45
C SER A 82 45.66 14.60 -31.82
#